data_AF-A0A0D3LJR2-F1
#
_entry.id   AF-A0A0D3LJR2-F1
#
_cell.length_a   1.000
_cell.length_b   1.000
_cell.length_c   1.000
_cell.angle_alpha   90.00
_cell.angle_beta   90.00
_cell.angle_gamma   90.00
#
_symmetry.space_group_name_H-M   'P 1'
#
loop_
_entity.id
_entity.type
_entity.pdbx_description
1 polymer ?
#
loop_
_entity_poly.entity_id
_entity_poly.type
_entity_poly.pdbx_seq_one_letter_code
_entity_poly.pdbx_strand_id
1 'polypeptide(L)'
;MSKVSIAVVLAEIDQSVVNGKPRKHHVKYHKTDGSQGECVDAQKGVKHAYKGEKSEEGSGFKHNIKHSGNLMLYSERKGHHFEVKIDLIFEFNGSKVFHA
;
A
#
# COMPACT_ATOMS: atom_id res chain seq x y z
N MET A 1 -16.55 4.52 15.60
CA MET A 1 -15.44 4.29 14.66
C MET A 1 -15.64 2.92 14.03
N SER A 2 -15.66 2.84 12.69
CA SER A 2 -15.72 1.57 11.95
C SER A 2 -14.37 0.86 12.00
N LYS A 3 -14.41 -0.47 12.11
CA LYS A 3 -13.25 -1.34 11.95
C LYS A 3 -13.40 -2.11 10.63
N VAL A 4 -12.30 -2.35 9.93
CA VAL A 4 -12.24 -3.16 8.71
C VAL A 4 -11.21 -4.26 8.87
N SER A 5 -11.46 -5.45 8.35
CA SER A 5 -10.45 -6.51 8.36
C SER A 5 -9.40 -6.25 7.28
N ILE A 6 -8.22 -6.84 7.45
CA ILE A 6 -7.17 -6.76 6.45
C ILE A 6 -7.59 -7.34 5.09
N ALA A 7 -8.43 -8.38 5.08
CA ALA A 7 -8.98 -8.95 3.86
C ALA A 7 -9.84 -7.93 3.08
N VAL A 8 -10.62 -7.11 3.78
CA VAL A 8 -11.40 -6.03 3.15
C VAL A 8 -10.49 -4.94 2.59
N VAL A 9 -9.43 -4.58 3.31
CA VAL A 9 -8.43 -3.62 2.81
C VAL A 9 -7.81 -4.12 1.50
N LEU A 10 -7.35 -5.38 1.46
CA LEU A 10 -6.76 -5.97 0.26
C LEU A 10 -7.76 -6.02 -0.90
N ALA A 11 -8.99 -6.46 -0.64
CA ALA A 11 -10.04 -6.51 -1.65
C ALA A 11 -10.38 -5.11 -2.22
N GLU A 12 -10.49 -4.10 -1.36
CA GLU A 12 -10.76 -2.72 -1.79
C GLU A 12 -9.63 -2.12 -2.62
N ILE A 13 -8.39 -2.38 -2.24
CA ILE A 13 -7.23 -1.96 -3.03
C ILE A 13 -7.19 -2.74 -4.34
N ASP A 14 -7.56 -4.02 -4.36
CA ASP A 14 -7.56 -4.80 -5.59
C ASP A 14 -8.54 -4.28 -6.63
N GLN A 15 -9.68 -3.75 -6.18
CA GLN A 15 -10.69 -3.05 -6.98
C GLN A 15 -10.28 -1.61 -7.37
N SER A 16 -8.99 -1.29 -7.42
CA SER A 16 -8.42 0.06 -7.61
C SER A 16 -8.91 0.86 -8.82
N VAL A 17 -9.75 0.29 -9.68
CA VAL A 17 -10.43 0.99 -10.75
C VAL A 17 -11.93 0.85 -10.53
N VAL A 18 -12.58 1.97 -10.19
CA VAL A 18 -14.03 2.05 -10.10
C VAL A 18 -14.50 2.99 -11.22
N ASN A 19 -15.37 2.49 -12.10
CA ASN A 19 -15.88 3.25 -13.24
C ASN A 19 -14.76 3.85 -14.13
N GLY A 20 -13.72 3.05 -14.40
CA GLY A 20 -12.60 3.44 -15.28
C GLY A 20 -11.62 4.46 -14.68
N LYS A 21 -11.79 4.87 -13.41
CA LYS A 21 -10.90 5.82 -12.74
C LYS A 21 -10.12 5.13 -11.61
N PRO A 22 -8.81 5.43 -11.46
CA PRO A 22 -8.05 4.99 -10.29
C PRO A 22 -8.70 5.50 -9.00
N ARG A 23 -8.99 4.58 -8.09
CA ARG A 23 -9.45 4.92 -6.74
C ARG A 23 -8.25 5.36 -5.91
N LYS A 24 -8.40 6.48 -5.20
CA LYS A 24 -7.42 6.95 -4.23
C LYS A 24 -7.82 6.44 -2.84
N HIS A 25 -6.82 6.12 -2.05
CA HIS A 25 -6.97 5.55 -0.73
C HIS A 25 -6.17 6.37 0.28
N HIS A 26 -6.69 6.46 1.49
CA HIS A 26 -5.94 6.98 2.62
C HIS A 26 -5.41 5.80 3.44
N VAL A 27 -4.09 5.75 3.63
CA VAL A 27 -3.41 4.69 4.37
C VAL A 27 -2.53 5.32 5.46
N LYS A 28 -2.70 4.88 6.70
CA LYS A 28 -1.75 5.14 7.79
C LYS A 28 -1.13 3.84 8.27
N TYR A 29 0.17 3.91 8.52
CA TYR A 29 0.98 2.74 8.84
C TYR A 29 2.14 3.06 9.77
N HIS A 30 2.68 2.04 10.41
CA HIS A 30 3.94 2.13 11.14
C HIS A 30 5.13 1.91 10.20
N LYS A 31 6.17 2.73 10.34
CA LYS A 31 7.45 2.53 9.68
C LYS A 31 8.32 1.55 10.47
N THR A 32 9.44 1.15 9.88
CA THR A 32 10.41 0.23 10.50
C THR A 32 11.05 0.79 11.77
N ASP A 33 11.14 2.12 11.90
CA ASP A 33 11.64 2.82 13.08
C ASP A 33 10.58 3.02 14.17
N GLY A 34 9.36 2.50 13.98
CA GLY A 34 8.22 2.66 14.89
C GLY A 34 7.46 3.98 14.70
N SER A 35 7.98 4.94 13.93
CA SER A 35 7.27 6.19 13.61
C SER A 35 6.05 5.94 12.74
N GLN A 36 5.10 6.87 12.75
CA GLN A 36 3.90 6.79 11.90
C GLN A 36 4.18 7.40 10.51
N GLY A 37 3.60 6.77 9.50
CA GLY A 37 3.52 7.26 8.13
C GLY A 37 2.07 7.39 7.68
N GLU A 38 1.84 8.30 6.72
CA GLU A 38 0.52 8.58 6.15
C GLU A 38 0.65 8.84 4.64
N CYS A 39 -0.30 8.33 3.87
CA CYS A 39 -0.49 8.64 2.44
C CYS A 39 -1.99 8.76 2.15
N VAL A 40 -2.46 9.97 1.84
CA VAL A 40 -3.89 10.30 1.67
C VAL A 40 -4.39 10.03 0.25
N ASP A 41 -3.48 9.80 -0.68
CA ASP A 41 -3.70 9.68 -2.12
C ASP A 41 -3.03 8.43 -2.70
N ALA A 42 -2.98 7.36 -1.90
CA ALA A 42 -2.40 6.10 -2.31
C ALA A 42 -3.23 5.46 -3.41
N GLN A 43 -2.58 5.01 -4.47
CA GLN A 43 -3.18 4.24 -5.55
C GLN A 43 -2.54 2.85 -5.63
N LYS A 44 -3.25 1.87 -6.17
CA LYS A 44 -2.70 0.53 -6.39
C LYS A 44 -1.55 0.60 -7.39
N GLY A 45 -0.36 0.22 -6.95
CA GLY A 45 0.82 0.16 -7.80
C GLY A 45 0.89 -1.16 -8.58
N VAL A 46 -0.04 -1.44 -9.50
CA VAL A 46 0.05 -2.62 -10.40
C VAL A 46 0.78 -2.26 -11.68
N LYS A 47 2.03 -1.84 -11.55
CA LYS A 47 3.00 -2.10 -12.60
C LYS A 47 4.14 -2.84 -11.94
N HIS A 48 4.13 -4.17 -12.05
CA HIS A 48 5.40 -4.86 -12.16
C HIS A 48 6.14 -4.20 -13.33
N ALA A 49 7.09 -3.31 -13.06
CA ALA A 49 8.20 -3.12 -13.97
C ALA A 49 9.09 -4.38 -13.89
N TYR A 50 8.56 -5.53 -14.32
CA TYR A 50 9.41 -6.62 -14.75
C TYR A 50 9.64 -6.45 -16.24
N LYS A 51 10.57 -5.55 -16.57
CA LYS A 51 11.52 -5.69 -17.67
C LYS A 51 12.57 -4.62 -17.49
N GLY A 52 13.81 -5.09 -17.51
CA GLY A 52 14.97 -4.47 -16.91
C GLY A 52 15.12 -2.98 -17.19
N GLU A 53 15.34 -2.23 -16.13
CA GLU A 53 16.34 -1.18 -16.07
C GLU A 53 16.42 -0.73 -14.61
N LYS A 54 17.63 -0.87 -14.05
CA LYS A 54 18.09 -0.35 -12.75
C LYS A 54 17.06 -0.38 -11.62
N SER A 55 17.19 -1.41 -10.79
CA SER A 55 16.88 -1.31 -9.37
C SER A 55 17.49 -0.01 -8.84
N GLU A 56 16.69 1.05 -8.75
CA GLU A 56 17.11 2.27 -8.09
C GLU A 56 17.43 1.89 -6.64
N GLU A 57 18.69 2.11 -6.33
CA GLU A 57 19.34 1.94 -5.05
C GLU A 57 18.49 2.57 -3.96
N GLY A 58 17.88 1.75 -3.08
CA GLY A 58 17.21 2.27 -1.89
C GLY A 58 16.10 1.40 -1.30
N SER A 59 15.42 0.56 -2.09
CA SER A 59 14.43 -0.36 -1.49
C SER A 59 15.15 -1.54 -0.84
N GLY A 60 15.25 -1.51 0.50
CA GLY A 60 15.81 -2.58 1.32
C GLY A 60 14.99 -3.88 1.32
N PHE A 61 13.96 -4.01 0.47
CA PHE A 61 13.06 -5.16 0.45
C PHE A 61 13.17 -5.90 -0.89
N LYS A 62 13.80 -7.09 -0.86
CA LYS A 62 13.89 -8.01 -2.00
C LYS A 62 12.54 -8.72 -2.18
N HIS A 63 11.95 -8.63 -3.37
CA HIS A 63 10.55 -8.97 -3.61
C HIS A 63 10.23 -10.45 -3.89
N ASN A 64 9.16 -10.94 -3.23
CA ASN A 64 8.19 -11.89 -3.80
C ASN A 64 6.79 -11.57 -3.24
N ILE A 65 5.94 -10.89 -4.02
CA ILE A 65 4.66 -10.28 -3.57
C ILE A 65 3.67 -11.32 -3.02
N LYS A 66 3.77 -12.58 -3.45
CA LYS A 66 2.90 -13.67 -2.97
C LYS A 66 3.21 -14.19 -1.56
N HIS A 67 4.36 -13.83 -0.97
CA HIS A 67 4.80 -14.40 0.31
C HIS A 67 5.18 -13.38 1.39
N SER A 68 5.36 -12.10 1.07
CA SER A 68 6.04 -11.17 1.99
C SER A 68 5.13 -10.27 2.84
N GLY A 69 3.80 -10.36 2.71
CA GLY A 69 2.90 -9.48 3.47
C GLY A 69 3.13 -7.98 3.18
N ASN A 70 3.66 -7.64 2.00
CA ASN A 70 3.93 -6.27 1.58
C ASN A 70 2.90 -5.84 0.53
N LEU A 71 2.52 -4.57 0.59
CA LEU A 71 1.62 -3.90 -0.33
C LEU A 71 2.37 -2.78 -1.04
N MET A 72 2.40 -2.81 -2.37
CA MET A 72 2.98 -1.76 -3.20
C MET A 72 1.93 -0.71 -3.55
N LEU A 73 2.20 0.55 -3.19
CA LEU A 73 1.32 1.69 -3.40
C LEU A 73 2.05 2.78 -4.18
N TYR A 74 1.31 3.56 -4.94
CA TYR A 74 1.80 4.76 -5.61
C TYR A 74 1.27 6.00 -4.88
N SER A 75 2.15 6.92 -4.48
CA SER A 75 1.75 8.24 -3.98
C SER A 75 1.80 9.24 -5.11
N GLU A 76 0.65 9.78 -5.49
CA GLU A 76 0.54 10.79 -6.55
C GLU A 76 1.22 12.10 -6.14
N ARG A 77 1.06 12.51 -4.88
CA ARG A 77 1.67 13.70 -4.28
C ARG A 77 3.19 13.63 -4.28
N LYS A 78 3.75 12.45 -4.04
CA LYS A 78 5.21 12.26 -4.01
C LYS A 78 5.77 11.76 -5.34
N GLY A 79 4.92 11.45 -6.31
CA GLY A 79 5.29 10.98 -7.64
C GLY A 79 6.00 9.62 -7.68
N HIS A 80 6.02 8.84 -6.59
CA HIS A 80 6.77 7.59 -6.51
C HIS A 80 6.00 6.44 -5.87
N HIS A 81 6.46 5.21 -6.15
CA HIS A 81 5.99 3.99 -5.52
C HIS A 81 6.65 3.78 -4.16
N PHE A 82 5.91 3.23 -3.21
CA PHE A 82 6.40 2.86 -1.90
C PHE A 82 5.75 1.55 -1.43
N GLU A 83 6.48 0.83 -0.61
CA GLU A 83 6.01 -0.42 -0.01
C GLU A 83 5.58 -0.20 1.43
N VAL A 84 4.51 -0.87 1.83
CA VAL A 84 4.07 -0.94 3.22
C VAL A 84 3.79 -2.39 3.59
N LYS A 85 4.31 -2.84 4.73
CA LYS A 85 3.90 -4.12 5.32
C LYS A 85 2.44 -4.03 5.70
N ILE A 86 1.65 -4.99 5.23
CA ILE A 86 0.22 -5.11 5.47
C ILE A 86 -0.06 -5.08 6.98
N ASP A 87 0.72 -5.83 7.77
CA ASP A 87 0.61 -5.89 9.25
C ASP A 87 0.91 -4.55 9.95
N LEU A 88 1.58 -3.62 9.27
CA LEU A 88 1.87 -2.29 9.81
C LEU A 88 0.78 -1.26 9.48
N ILE A 89 -0.20 -1.61 8.64
CA ILE A 89 -1.35 -0.74 8.34
C ILE A 89 -2.30 -0.78 9.52
N PHE A 90 -2.59 0.39 10.09
CA PHE A 90 -3.52 0.50 11.22
C PHE A 90 -4.77 1.32 10.90
N GLU A 91 -4.75 2.12 9.82
CA GLU A 91 -5.90 2.86 9.33
C GLU A 91 -5.97 2.82 7.81
N PHE A 92 -7.16 2.56 7.28
CA PHE A 92 -7.46 2.55 5.87
C PHE A 92 -8.78 3.28 5.60
N ASN A 93 -8.75 4.31 4.76
CA ASN A 93 -9.91 5.16 4.44
C ASN A 93 -10.63 5.69 5.71
N GLY A 94 -9.87 6.04 6.75
CA GLY A 94 -10.40 6.53 8.03
C GLY A 94 -10.96 5.44 8.96
N SER A 95 -10.94 4.17 8.55
CA SER A 95 -11.34 3.02 9.38
C SER A 95 -10.13 2.33 9.97
N LYS A 96 -10.22 1.91 11.24
CA LYS A 96 -9.14 1.15 11.87
C LYS A 96 -9.04 -0.25 11.27
N VAL A 97 -7.83 -0.69 10.97
CA VAL A 97 -7.59 -2.03 10.45
C VAL A 97 -7.46 -3.01 11.60
N PHE A 98 -8.21 -4.10 11.50
CA PHE A 98 -8.13 -5.25 12.39
C PHE A 98 -7.33 -6.36 11.71
N HIS A 99 -6.26 -6.76 12.38
CA HIS A 99 -5.42 -7.90 12.04
C HIS A 99 -6.04 -9.11 12.74
N ALA A 100 -6.79 -9.91 11.99
CA ALA A 100 -7.48 -11.10 12.46
C ALA A 100 -6.56 -12.31 12.41
#